data_AF-A0A2N2J8V5-F1
#
_entry.id   AF-A0A2N2J8V5-F1
#
_cell.length_a   1.000
_cell.length_b   1.000
_cell.length_c   1.000
_cell.angle_alpha   90.00
_cell.angle_beta   90.00
_cell.angle_gamma   90.00
#
_symmetry.space_group_name_H-M   'P 1'
#
loop_
_entity.id
_entity.type
_entity.pdbx_description
1 polymer ?
#
loop_
_entity_poly.entity_id
_entity_poly.type
_entity_poly.pdbx_seq_one_letter_code
_entity_poly.pdbx_strand_id
1 'polypeptide(L)'
;MIFDDITIFHVIVLFAIYSFMGWIIEVVYRSITQRQLINAGFLYGPFVPLYGFGAGFIIFLESFIHPWPLPVKFIAYGIILTIIEYITDFILEKIFKLKLWDYADNKFNLHGRVCLLFSILWAVMATVFITFIHPAVSRYVQLLERPFLHIAPLVLVIYGVTDLVFSIISITEFRKKIAYLYSEYFNLSDDETEKIFNSFRRLSTAFPNLSRYIDNNINAEIKNKISSFLKSIPRKIIPDKNGRKPVESEFYEIIKDIYEHEEVLKLKLHYHHNSSIYEHVMDVSYLSYKACKFLKLDYHSAARGALLHDFFLYDWRHHDIPDLPEDKYHGIEHPKIALANARKHFVLNDIEKDIVIKHMWPLTLIPPKYKESFVVSFVDKYFASKEFVTKFKDSKIKSRVNRQSDVHRPRKKRMSRQTSRRRK
;
A
#
# COMPACT_ATOMS: atom_id res chain seq x y z
N MET A 1 -20.79 -45.58 -1.87
CA MET A 1 -19.88 -45.13 -2.95
C MET A 1 -20.30 -43.72 -3.32
N ILE A 2 -19.43 -42.72 -3.14
CA ILE A 2 -19.72 -41.29 -3.40
C ILE A 2 -19.66 -40.96 -4.92
N PHE A 3 -19.27 -41.93 -5.75
CA PHE A 3 -18.86 -41.71 -7.15
C PHE A 3 -19.65 -42.51 -8.20
N ASP A 4 -20.65 -43.29 -7.81
CA ASP A 4 -21.49 -43.94 -8.83
C ASP A 4 -22.37 -42.88 -9.48
N ASP A 5 -22.24 -42.72 -10.81
CA ASP A 5 -22.96 -41.79 -11.70
C ASP A 5 -22.46 -40.33 -11.83
N ILE A 6 -21.23 -39.99 -11.40
CA ILE A 6 -20.66 -38.65 -11.69
C ILE A 6 -20.03 -38.61 -13.09
N THR A 7 -20.67 -37.89 -14.01
CA THR A 7 -20.14 -37.60 -15.35
C THR A 7 -19.31 -36.31 -15.38
N ILE A 8 -18.53 -36.09 -16.45
CA ILE A 8 -17.78 -34.85 -16.66
C ILE A 8 -18.66 -33.59 -16.61
N PHE A 9 -19.92 -33.70 -17.03
CA PHE A 9 -20.90 -32.62 -16.96
C PHE A 9 -21.17 -32.18 -15.51
N HIS A 10 -21.33 -33.14 -14.59
CA HIS A 10 -21.50 -32.86 -13.17
C HIS A 10 -20.26 -32.16 -12.60
N VAL A 11 -19.06 -32.61 -12.98
CA VAL A 11 -17.80 -32.01 -12.53
C VAL A 11 -17.71 -30.54 -12.95
N ILE A 12 -18.11 -30.21 -14.18
CA ILE A 12 -18.11 -28.82 -14.68
C ILE A 12 -19.11 -27.95 -13.90
N VAL A 13 -20.34 -28.44 -13.66
CA VAL A 13 -21.34 -27.71 -12.85
C VAL A 13 -20.82 -27.49 -11.43
N LEU A 14 -20.29 -28.53 -10.79
CA LEU A 14 -19.73 -28.46 -9.44
C LEU A 14 -18.56 -27.46 -9.38
N PHE A 15 -17.64 -27.51 -10.34
CA PHE A 15 -16.56 -26.56 -10.45
C PHE A 15 -17.05 -25.12 -10.56
N ALA A 16 -18.07 -24.86 -11.38
CA ALA A 16 -18.65 -23.53 -11.53
C ALA A 16 -19.32 -23.05 -10.24
N ILE A 17 -20.11 -23.90 -9.58
CA ILE A 17 -20.76 -23.57 -8.29
C ILE A 17 -19.71 -23.25 -7.23
N TYR A 18 -18.66 -24.06 -7.08
CA TYR A 18 -17.64 -23.83 -6.07
C TYR A 18 -16.77 -22.60 -6.38
N SER A 19 -16.51 -22.33 -7.66
CA SER A 19 -15.85 -21.08 -8.08
C SER A 19 -16.69 -19.85 -7.78
N PHE A 20 -18.02 -19.93 -7.93
CA PHE A 20 -18.96 -18.85 -7.60
C PHE A 20 -19.09 -18.65 -6.09
N MET A 21 -19.19 -19.74 -5.32
CA MET A 21 -19.18 -19.66 -3.85
C MET A 21 -17.88 -19.03 -3.33
N GLY A 22 -16.75 -19.40 -3.91
CA GLY A 22 -15.45 -18.79 -3.62
C GLY A 22 -15.43 -17.29 -3.91
N TRP A 23 -16.02 -16.88 -5.03
CA TRP A 23 -16.18 -15.47 -5.35
C TRP A 23 -17.03 -14.73 -4.30
N ILE A 24 -18.14 -15.30 -3.83
CA ILE A 24 -18.94 -14.69 -2.74
C ILE A 24 -18.09 -14.49 -1.48
N ILE A 25 -17.33 -15.51 -1.08
CA ILE A 25 -16.45 -15.45 0.11
C ILE A 25 -15.44 -14.31 -0.05
N GLU A 26 -14.79 -14.21 -1.21
CA GLU A 26 -13.79 -13.17 -1.50
C GLU A 26 -14.41 -11.77 -1.56
N VAL A 27 -15.56 -11.61 -2.20
CA VAL A 27 -16.29 -10.34 -2.26
C VAL A 27 -16.67 -9.88 -0.87
N VAL A 28 -17.23 -10.76 -0.03
CA VAL A 28 -17.62 -10.43 1.35
C VAL A 28 -16.39 -10.06 2.18
N TYR A 29 -15.36 -10.92 2.17
CA TYR A 29 -14.12 -10.69 2.92
C TYR A 29 -13.45 -9.36 2.55
N ARG A 30 -13.26 -9.11 1.25
CA ARG A 30 -12.62 -7.88 0.78
C ARG A 30 -13.49 -6.66 1.00
N SER A 31 -14.80 -6.77 0.78
CA SER A 31 -15.71 -5.63 0.94
C SER A 31 -15.82 -5.18 2.40
N ILE A 32 -15.84 -6.12 3.35
CA ILE A 32 -15.78 -5.82 4.78
C ILE A 32 -14.43 -5.20 5.14
N THR A 33 -13.33 -5.81 4.69
CA THR A 33 -11.97 -5.35 5.02
C THR A 33 -11.68 -3.95 4.46
N GLN A 34 -12.22 -3.61 3.29
CA GLN A 34 -11.96 -2.34 2.61
C GLN A 34 -13.12 -1.33 2.74
N ARG A 35 -14.22 -1.67 3.41
CA ARG A 35 -15.42 -0.83 3.60
C ARG A 35 -16.02 -0.29 2.29
N GLN A 36 -15.89 -1.01 1.19
CA GLN A 36 -16.45 -0.68 -0.12
C GLN A 36 -16.85 -1.96 -0.85
N LEU A 37 -17.81 -1.91 -1.78
CA LEU A 37 -18.16 -3.09 -2.57
C LEU A 37 -17.08 -3.41 -3.59
N ILE A 38 -16.54 -4.62 -3.53
CA ILE A 38 -15.41 -5.04 -4.38
C ILE A 38 -15.80 -6.25 -5.17
N ASN A 39 -15.70 -6.14 -6.50
CA ASN A 39 -15.66 -7.33 -7.35
C ASN A 39 -14.28 -7.99 -7.21
N ALA A 40 -14.23 -9.10 -6.48
CA ALA A 40 -12.99 -9.78 -6.15
C ALA A 40 -12.58 -10.78 -7.24
N GLY A 41 -11.27 -11.06 -7.31
CA GLY A 41 -10.72 -12.08 -8.20
C GLY A 41 -10.15 -11.55 -9.51
N PHE A 42 -9.52 -12.46 -10.25
CA PHE A 42 -8.86 -12.17 -11.52
C PHE A 42 -9.87 -11.98 -12.67
N LEU A 43 -10.87 -12.88 -12.72
CA LEU A 43 -11.93 -12.85 -13.71
C LEU A 43 -12.80 -11.58 -13.61
N TYR A 44 -13.47 -11.18 -14.69
CA TYR A 44 -14.46 -10.10 -14.61
C TYR A 44 -15.77 -10.61 -14.01
N GLY A 45 -16.14 -11.83 -14.37
CA GLY A 45 -17.31 -12.52 -13.87
C GLY A 45 -17.22 -12.93 -12.42
N PRO A 46 -18.35 -13.40 -11.85
CA PRO A 46 -18.46 -13.74 -10.44
C PRO A 46 -17.85 -15.11 -10.10
N PHE A 47 -16.63 -15.38 -10.56
CA PHE A 47 -16.00 -16.69 -10.38
C PHE A 47 -14.54 -16.52 -9.95
N VAL A 48 -14.14 -17.27 -8.93
CA VAL A 48 -12.75 -17.42 -8.53
C VAL A 48 -12.35 -18.88 -8.76
N PRO A 49 -11.74 -19.21 -9.93
CA PRO A 49 -11.41 -20.59 -10.29
C PRO A 49 -10.56 -21.34 -9.28
N LEU A 50 -9.74 -20.62 -8.50
CA LEU A 50 -8.92 -21.19 -7.44
C LEU A 50 -9.75 -21.99 -6.43
N TYR A 51 -10.96 -21.54 -6.10
CA TYR A 51 -11.87 -22.27 -5.21
C TYR A 51 -12.46 -23.51 -5.88
N GLY A 52 -12.79 -23.44 -7.18
CA GLY A 52 -13.24 -24.61 -7.95
C GLY A 52 -12.17 -25.70 -8.02
N PHE A 53 -10.92 -25.32 -8.31
CA PHE A 53 -9.79 -26.24 -8.30
C PHE A 53 -9.53 -26.78 -6.88
N GLY A 54 -9.49 -25.90 -5.87
CA GLY A 54 -9.31 -26.30 -4.48
C GLY A 54 -10.36 -27.31 -4.02
N ALA A 55 -11.63 -27.06 -4.32
CA ALA A 55 -12.73 -28.00 -4.07
C ALA A 55 -12.50 -29.35 -4.76
N GLY A 56 -12.15 -29.34 -6.05
CA GLY A 56 -11.83 -30.56 -6.80
C GLY A 56 -10.67 -31.36 -6.19
N PHE A 57 -9.58 -30.69 -5.80
CA PHE A 57 -8.45 -31.33 -5.13
C PHE A 57 -8.81 -31.90 -3.75
N ILE A 58 -9.66 -31.22 -2.98
CA ILE A 58 -10.14 -31.72 -1.69
C ILE A 58 -11.03 -32.95 -1.86
N ILE A 59 -11.96 -32.94 -2.83
CA ILE A 59 -12.80 -34.11 -3.13
C ILE A 59 -11.93 -35.30 -3.59
N PHE A 60 -10.96 -35.04 -4.47
CA PHE A 60 -10.02 -36.05 -4.92
C PHE A 60 -9.20 -36.61 -3.76
N LEU A 61 -8.63 -35.75 -2.91
CA LEU A 61 -7.87 -36.18 -1.74
C LEU A 61 -8.74 -36.99 -0.77
N GLU A 62 -9.98 -36.55 -0.52
CA GLU A 62 -10.92 -37.23 0.36
C GLU A 62 -11.22 -38.66 -0.11
N SER A 63 -11.21 -38.92 -1.42
CA SER A 63 -11.40 -40.29 -1.94
C SER A 63 -10.34 -41.29 -1.46
N PHE A 64 -9.14 -40.82 -1.04
CA PHE A 64 -8.07 -41.65 -0.49
C PHE A 64 -8.00 -41.63 1.03
N ILE A 65 -8.32 -40.49 1.66
CA ILE A 65 -8.12 -40.30 3.10
C ILE A 65 -9.43 -40.31 3.91
N HIS A 66 -10.57 -40.61 3.30
CA HIS A 66 -11.87 -40.71 3.98
C HIS A 66 -11.85 -41.54 5.29
N PRO A 67 -11.15 -42.69 5.42
CA PRO A 67 -11.15 -43.45 6.66
C PRO A 67 -10.25 -42.85 7.77
N TRP A 68 -9.45 -41.83 7.46
CA TRP A 68 -8.51 -41.26 8.43
C TRP A 68 -9.20 -40.37 9.47
N PRO A 69 -8.63 -40.23 10.69
CA PRO A 69 -9.21 -39.40 11.73
C PRO A 69 -9.18 -37.91 11.34
N LEU A 70 -10.19 -37.17 11.80
CA LEU A 70 -10.42 -35.77 11.44
C LEU A 70 -9.18 -34.84 11.63
N PRO A 71 -8.37 -34.95 12.70
CA PRO A 71 -7.17 -34.11 12.84
C PRO A 71 -6.16 -34.32 11.72
N VAL A 72 -6.01 -35.54 11.20
CA VAL A 72 -5.08 -35.85 10.11
C VAL A 72 -5.63 -35.28 8.79
N LYS A 73 -6.94 -35.42 8.55
CA LYS A 73 -7.60 -34.81 7.39
C LYS A 73 -7.44 -33.28 7.39
N PHE A 74 -7.68 -32.63 8.53
CA PHE A 74 -7.53 -31.19 8.69
C PHE A 74 -6.13 -30.71 8.27
N ILE A 75 -5.09 -31.39 8.75
CA ILE A 75 -3.70 -31.07 8.39
C ILE A 75 -3.46 -31.30 6.90
N ALA A 76 -3.91 -32.44 6.36
CA ALA A 76 -3.76 -32.77 4.94
C ALA A 76 -4.44 -31.74 4.02
N TYR A 77 -5.66 -31.31 4.35
CA TYR A 77 -6.39 -30.27 3.63
C TYR A 77 -5.67 -28.92 3.67
N GLY A 78 -5.18 -28.52 4.84
CA GLY A 78 -4.41 -27.29 4.99
C GLY A 78 -3.15 -27.30 4.13
N ILE A 79 -2.40 -28.42 4.14
CA ILE A 79 -1.19 -28.57 3.33
C ILE A 79 -1.50 -28.49 1.84
N ILE A 80 -2.46 -29.28 1.33
CA ILE A 80 -2.72 -29.33 -0.11
C ILE A 80 -3.23 -27.97 -0.63
N LEU A 81 -4.11 -27.29 0.09
CA LEU A 81 -4.61 -25.97 -0.32
C LEU A 81 -3.52 -24.91 -0.25
N THR A 82 -2.65 -24.96 0.76
CA THR A 82 -1.49 -24.05 0.84
C THR A 82 -0.52 -24.27 -0.32
N ILE A 83 -0.27 -25.52 -0.71
CA ILE A 83 0.56 -25.83 -1.89
C ILE A 83 -0.08 -25.28 -3.16
N ILE A 84 -1.40 -25.47 -3.34
CA ILE A 84 -2.14 -24.97 -4.50
C ILE A 84 -2.09 -23.44 -4.54
N GLU A 85 -2.33 -22.75 -3.43
CA GLU A 85 -2.25 -21.29 -3.32
C GLU A 85 -0.84 -20.80 -3.69
N TYR A 86 0.19 -21.44 -3.15
CA TYR A 86 1.59 -21.10 -3.42
C TYR A 86 1.97 -21.26 -4.90
N ILE A 87 1.61 -22.41 -5.50
CA ILE A 87 1.88 -22.68 -6.92
C ILE A 87 1.11 -21.71 -7.80
N THR A 88 -0.15 -21.44 -7.47
CA THR A 88 -0.99 -20.50 -8.21
C THR A 88 -0.36 -19.11 -8.18
N ASP A 89 0.01 -18.59 -7.01
CA ASP A 89 0.69 -17.30 -6.90
C ASP A 89 1.98 -17.26 -7.73
N PHE A 90 2.80 -18.31 -7.67
CA PHE A 90 4.03 -18.42 -8.43
C PHE A 90 3.81 -18.38 -9.95
N ILE A 91 2.85 -19.15 -10.46
CA ILE A 91 2.53 -19.20 -11.90
C ILE A 91 1.98 -17.84 -12.35
N LEU A 92 1.05 -17.27 -11.60
CA LEU A 92 0.46 -15.97 -11.92
C LEU A 92 1.53 -14.86 -11.91
N GLU A 93 2.45 -14.87 -10.95
CA GLU A 93 3.58 -13.93 -10.93
C GLU A 93 4.50 -14.12 -12.15
N LYS A 94 4.76 -15.35 -12.59
CA LYS A 94 5.64 -15.58 -13.77
C LYS A 94 4.99 -15.16 -15.09
N ILE A 95 3.70 -15.44 -15.26
CA ILE A 95 2.96 -15.11 -16.48
C ILE A 95 2.71 -13.60 -16.54
N PHE A 96 2.18 -13.04 -15.46
CA PHE A 96 1.73 -11.65 -15.45
C PHE A 96 2.79 -10.68 -14.95
N LYS A 97 3.89 -11.13 -14.34
CA LYS A 97 4.90 -10.26 -13.68
C LYS A 97 4.29 -9.32 -12.64
N LEU A 98 3.19 -9.73 -12.01
CA LEU A 98 2.47 -8.99 -10.99
C LEU A 98 2.15 -9.94 -9.83
N LYS A 99 2.31 -9.45 -8.60
CA LYS A 99 1.79 -10.14 -7.41
C LYS A 99 0.34 -9.72 -7.19
N LEU A 100 -0.58 -10.69 -7.21
CA LEU A 100 -2.01 -10.43 -7.00
C LEU A 100 -2.35 -10.34 -5.51
N TRP A 101 -1.65 -11.08 -4.67
CA TRP A 101 -1.72 -10.96 -3.22
C TRP A 101 -0.32 -10.97 -2.61
N ASP A 102 -0.22 -10.52 -1.36
CA ASP A 102 1.05 -10.49 -0.62
C ASP A 102 0.79 -10.61 0.88
N TYR A 103 1.37 -11.63 1.48
CA TYR A 103 1.34 -11.93 2.91
C TYR A 103 2.68 -11.64 3.60
N ALA A 104 3.57 -10.84 3.00
CA ALA A 104 4.88 -10.50 3.58
C ALA A 104 4.79 -9.91 5.00
N ASP A 105 3.71 -9.19 5.30
CA ASP A 105 3.45 -8.57 6.60
C ASP A 105 2.87 -9.56 7.63
N ASN A 106 2.49 -10.78 7.21
CA ASN A 106 1.94 -11.82 8.08
C ASN A 106 3.05 -12.67 8.71
N LYS A 107 2.85 -13.07 9.97
CA LYS A 107 3.75 -14.00 10.66
C LYS A 107 3.76 -15.37 9.97
N PHE A 108 4.92 -16.02 9.95
CA PHE A 108 5.12 -17.33 9.33
C PHE A 108 4.69 -17.36 7.85
N ASN A 109 5.00 -16.30 7.10
CA ASN A 109 4.82 -16.28 5.66
C ASN A 109 5.97 -16.98 4.93
N LEU A 110 5.69 -17.54 3.76
CA LEU A 110 6.68 -18.11 2.85
C LEU A 110 6.75 -17.26 1.58
N HIS A 111 7.83 -16.51 1.41
CA HIS A 111 8.07 -15.58 0.28
C HIS A 111 6.94 -14.55 0.05
N GLY A 112 6.10 -14.30 1.07
CA GLY A 112 4.87 -13.52 0.96
C GLY A 112 3.75 -14.17 0.13
N ARG A 113 3.87 -15.42 -0.30
CA ARG A 113 2.87 -16.10 -1.16
C ARG A 113 1.74 -16.77 -0.38
N VAL A 114 2.09 -17.31 0.78
CA VAL A 114 1.18 -17.97 1.73
C VAL A 114 1.64 -17.65 3.15
N CYS A 115 0.76 -17.81 4.13
CA CYS A 115 1.13 -17.76 5.54
C CYS A 115 0.30 -18.69 6.40
N LEU A 116 0.83 -19.05 7.57
CA LEU A 116 0.21 -20.03 8.47
C LEU A 116 -1.23 -19.68 8.86
N LEU A 117 -1.55 -18.40 9.07
CA LEU A 117 -2.91 -17.98 9.44
C LEU A 117 -3.92 -18.38 8.36
N PHE A 118 -3.66 -18.05 7.10
CA PHE A 118 -4.56 -18.41 6.00
C PHE A 118 -4.54 -19.92 5.72
N SER A 119 -3.40 -20.60 5.87
CA SER A 119 -3.33 -22.08 5.80
C SER A 119 -4.29 -22.76 6.80
N ILE A 120 -4.39 -22.23 8.02
CA ILE A 120 -5.33 -22.74 9.03
C ILE A 120 -6.78 -22.42 8.63
N LEU A 121 -7.06 -21.21 8.14
CA LEU A 121 -8.39 -20.83 7.65
C LEU A 121 -8.83 -21.72 6.48
N TRP A 122 -7.92 -22.04 5.54
CA TRP A 122 -8.17 -22.97 4.45
C TRP A 122 -8.48 -24.38 4.95
N ALA A 123 -7.76 -24.87 5.96
CA ALA A 123 -8.04 -26.17 6.57
C ALA A 123 -9.43 -26.24 7.22
N VAL A 124 -9.83 -25.19 7.95
CA VAL A 124 -11.18 -25.06 8.53
C VAL A 124 -12.22 -25.05 7.41
N MET A 125 -12.01 -24.22 6.40
CA MET A 125 -12.95 -24.08 5.28
C MET A 125 -13.10 -25.38 4.50
N ALA A 126 -12.01 -26.10 4.22
CA ALA A 126 -12.02 -27.40 3.57
C ALA A 126 -12.77 -28.46 4.38
N THR A 127 -12.59 -28.44 5.70
CA THR A 127 -13.28 -29.36 6.61
C THR A 127 -14.79 -29.10 6.61
N VAL A 128 -15.21 -27.83 6.69
CA VAL A 128 -16.63 -27.45 6.58
C VAL A 128 -17.17 -27.80 5.20
N PHE A 129 -16.39 -27.55 4.15
CA PHE A 129 -16.76 -27.83 2.77
C PHE A 129 -17.06 -29.32 2.56
N ILE A 130 -16.12 -30.20 2.91
CA ILE A 130 -16.28 -31.64 2.65
C ILE A 130 -17.35 -32.28 3.54
N THR A 131 -17.56 -31.75 4.74
CA THR A 131 -18.52 -32.31 5.72
C THR A 131 -19.95 -31.86 5.44
N PHE A 132 -20.16 -30.61 5.03
CA PHE A 132 -21.49 -30.02 4.95
C PHE A 132 -21.86 -29.53 3.54
N ILE A 133 -20.96 -28.80 2.88
CA ILE A 133 -21.28 -28.11 1.62
C ILE A 133 -21.31 -29.09 0.46
N HIS A 134 -20.24 -29.86 0.27
CA HIS A 134 -20.10 -30.77 -0.85
C HIS A 134 -21.21 -31.83 -0.89
N PRO A 135 -21.57 -32.53 0.21
CA PRO A 135 -22.66 -33.51 0.18
C PRO A 135 -24.00 -32.87 -0.20
N ALA A 136 -24.30 -31.67 0.30
CA ALA A 136 -25.53 -30.96 -0.02
C ALA A 136 -25.57 -30.55 -1.51
N VAL A 137 -24.53 -29.87 -1.99
CA VAL A 137 -24.45 -29.39 -3.38
C VAL A 137 -24.42 -30.55 -4.36
N SER A 138 -23.63 -31.59 -4.10
CA SER A 138 -23.54 -32.77 -4.97
C SER A 138 -24.90 -33.45 -5.14
N ARG A 139 -25.68 -33.60 -4.06
CA ARG A 139 -27.04 -34.13 -4.12
C ARG A 139 -27.95 -33.31 -5.03
N TYR A 140 -27.91 -31.97 -4.94
CA TYR A 140 -28.71 -31.12 -5.83
C TYR A 140 -28.28 -31.23 -7.28
N VAL A 141 -26.97 -31.28 -7.56
CA VAL A 141 -26.45 -31.40 -8.93
C VAL A 141 -26.82 -32.74 -9.56
N GLN A 142 -26.83 -33.84 -8.78
CA GLN A 142 -27.26 -35.16 -9.24
C GLN A 142 -28.77 -35.23 -9.55
N LEU A 143 -29.58 -34.36 -8.96
CA LEU A 143 -31.02 -34.29 -9.20
C LEU A 143 -31.39 -33.42 -10.42
N LEU A 144 -30.41 -32.79 -11.08
CA LEU A 144 -30.67 -31.98 -12.26
C LEU A 144 -31.16 -32.83 -13.43
N GLU A 145 -32.13 -32.32 -14.17
CA GLU A 145 -32.64 -32.99 -15.37
C GLU A 145 -31.55 -33.11 -16.45
N ARG A 146 -31.51 -34.25 -17.13
CA ARG A 146 -30.56 -34.57 -18.22
C ARG A 146 -30.33 -33.42 -19.23
N PRO A 147 -31.36 -32.77 -19.82
CA PRO A 147 -31.13 -31.70 -20.79
C PRO A 147 -30.40 -30.50 -20.17
N PHE A 148 -30.76 -30.09 -18.95
CA PHE A 148 -30.08 -29.01 -18.25
C PHE A 148 -28.62 -29.36 -17.96
N LEU A 149 -28.36 -30.59 -17.51
CA LEU A 149 -27.03 -31.09 -17.19
C LEU A 149 -26.11 -31.17 -18.42
N HIS A 150 -26.63 -31.29 -19.64
CA HIS A 150 -25.81 -31.26 -20.87
C HIS A 150 -25.61 -29.84 -21.42
N ILE A 151 -26.62 -28.96 -21.32
CA ILE A 151 -26.56 -27.61 -21.89
C ILE A 151 -25.81 -26.64 -20.96
N ALA A 152 -26.09 -26.66 -19.65
CA ALA A 152 -25.54 -25.69 -18.71
C ALA A 152 -23.99 -25.73 -18.64
N PRO A 153 -23.31 -26.89 -18.56
CA PRO A 153 -21.86 -26.96 -18.62
C PRO A 153 -21.25 -26.36 -19.87
N LEU A 154 -21.88 -26.59 -21.03
CA LEU A 154 -21.38 -26.05 -22.30
C LEU A 154 -21.42 -24.52 -22.28
N VAL A 155 -22.54 -23.94 -21.83
CA VAL A 155 -22.69 -22.49 -21.67
C VAL A 155 -21.69 -21.93 -20.66
N LEU A 156 -21.51 -22.59 -19.52
CA LEU A 156 -20.56 -22.18 -18.48
C LEU A 156 -19.11 -22.22 -18.96
N VAL A 157 -18.73 -23.22 -19.76
CA VAL A 157 -17.40 -23.30 -20.36
C VAL A 157 -17.18 -22.18 -21.37
N ILE A 158 -18.14 -21.94 -22.28
CA ILE A 158 -18.06 -20.84 -23.25
C ILE A 158 -17.92 -19.49 -22.53
N TYR A 159 -18.76 -19.27 -21.51
CA TYR A 159 -18.70 -18.09 -20.66
C TYR A 159 -17.32 -17.96 -19.98
N GLY A 160 -16.86 -19.01 -19.31
CA GLY A 160 -15.61 -18.99 -18.54
C GLY A 160 -14.37 -18.76 -19.41
N VAL A 161 -14.34 -19.34 -20.62
CA VAL A 161 -13.28 -19.08 -21.60
C VAL A 161 -13.32 -17.63 -22.07
N THR A 162 -14.50 -17.12 -22.39
CA THR A 162 -14.67 -15.72 -22.84
C THR A 162 -14.21 -14.75 -21.75
N ASP A 163 -14.66 -14.94 -20.51
CA ASP A 163 -14.26 -14.14 -19.36
C ASP A 163 -12.75 -14.20 -19.11
N LEU A 164 -12.15 -15.40 -19.13
CA LEU A 164 -10.71 -15.59 -18.99
C LEU A 164 -9.92 -14.83 -20.07
N VAL A 165 -10.35 -14.89 -21.33
CA VAL A 165 -9.71 -14.15 -22.43
C VAL A 165 -9.77 -12.64 -22.18
N PHE A 166 -10.95 -12.10 -21.82
CA PHE A 166 -11.08 -10.68 -21.50
C PHE A 166 -10.25 -10.26 -20.28
N SER A 167 -10.15 -11.11 -19.25
CA SER A 167 -9.31 -10.83 -18.08
C SER A 167 -7.83 -10.85 -18.40
N ILE A 168 -7.36 -11.76 -19.26
CA ILE A 168 -5.97 -11.79 -19.74
C ILE A 168 -5.65 -10.55 -20.58
N ILE A 169 -6.56 -10.13 -21.46
CA ILE A 169 -6.40 -8.89 -22.23
C ILE A 169 -6.32 -7.70 -21.27
N SER A 170 -7.23 -7.61 -20.30
CA SER A 170 -7.29 -6.52 -19.33
C SER A 170 -6.02 -6.38 -18.49
N ILE A 171 -5.48 -7.48 -17.94
CA ILE A 171 -4.25 -7.42 -17.14
C ILE A 171 -3.02 -7.08 -18.01
N THR A 172 -3.01 -7.51 -19.27
CA THR A 172 -1.94 -7.18 -20.21
C THR A 172 -1.97 -5.70 -20.59
N GLU A 173 -3.15 -5.18 -20.89
CA GLU A 173 -3.38 -3.75 -21.17
C GLU A 173 -3.06 -2.89 -19.95
N PHE A 174 -3.44 -3.34 -18.75
CA PHE A 174 -3.04 -2.69 -17.50
C PHE A 174 -1.53 -2.53 -17.40
N ARG A 175 -0.76 -3.59 -17.64
CA ARG A 175 0.71 -3.52 -17.58
C ARG A 175 1.30 -2.56 -18.59
N LYS A 176 0.79 -2.56 -19.82
CA LYS A 176 1.23 -1.62 -20.86
C LYS A 176 0.93 -0.19 -20.46
N LYS A 177 -0.28 0.09 -19.96
CA LYS A 177 -0.71 1.41 -19.51
C LYS A 177 0.10 1.90 -18.31
N ILE A 178 0.41 1.02 -17.36
CA ILE A 178 1.30 1.35 -16.23
C ILE A 178 2.71 1.67 -16.72
N ALA A 179 3.28 0.86 -17.62
CA ALA A 179 4.61 1.13 -18.19
C ALA A 179 4.64 2.44 -18.98
N TYR A 180 3.60 2.72 -19.76
CA TYR A 180 3.43 3.97 -20.49
C TYR A 180 3.29 5.17 -19.54
N LEU A 181 2.48 5.03 -18.50
CA LEU A 181 2.33 6.03 -17.45
C LEU A 181 3.68 6.30 -16.76
N TYR A 182 4.56 5.31 -16.61
CA TYR A 182 5.91 5.52 -16.09
C TYR A 182 6.85 6.24 -17.07
N SER A 183 6.80 5.90 -18.35
CA SER A 183 7.71 6.48 -19.35
C SER A 183 7.34 7.92 -19.67
N GLU A 184 6.05 8.18 -19.86
CA GLU A 184 5.51 9.45 -20.35
C GLU A 184 4.86 10.30 -19.25
N TYR A 185 5.02 9.93 -17.97
CA TYR A 185 4.37 10.60 -16.84
C TYR A 185 4.40 12.13 -16.91
N PHE A 186 5.58 12.68 -17.23
CA PHE A 186 5.83 14.12 -17.26
C PHE A 186 5.29 14.82 -18.53
N ASN A 187 4.87 14.05 -19.53
CA ASN A 187 4.39 14.53 -20.82
C ASN A 187 2.87 14.37 -20.98
N LEU A 188 2.21 13.63 -20.09
CA LEU A 188 0.76 13.40 -20.12
C LEU A 188 0.01 14.58 -19.50
N SER A 189 -1.14 14.92 -20.08
CA SER A 189 -2.09 15.84 -19.45
C SER A 189 -2.81 15.20 -18.26
N ASP A 190 -3.39 16.04 -17.39
CA ASP A 190 -4.18 15.59 -16.23
C ASP A 190 -5.33 14.66 -16.66
N ASP A 191 -6.04 15.00 -17.74
CA ASP A 191 -7.16 14.23 -18.29
C ASP A 191 -6.72 12.85 -18.85
N GLU A 192 -5.57 12.78 -19.52
CA GLU A 192 -5.02 11.53 -20.04
C GLU A 192 -4.59 10.61 -18.91
N THR A 193 -3.95 11.18 -17.88
CA THR A 193 -3.54 10.46 -16.68
C THR A 193 -4.75 9.88 -15.94
N GLU A 194 -5.80 10.69 -15.75
CA GLU A 194 -7.04 10.25 -15.10
C GLU A 194 -7.76 9.16 -15.92
N LYS A 195 -7.84 9.29 -17.25
CA LYS A 195 -8.42 8.25 -18.12
C LYS A 195 -7.64 6.94 -18.03
N ILE A 196 -6.31 7.02 -18.03
CA ILE A 196 -5.46 5.85 -17.88
C ILE A 196 -5.72 5.18 -16.52
N PHE A 197 -5.75 5.95 -15.44
CA PHE A 197 -5.99 5.45 -14.08
C PHE A 197 -7.38 4.81 -13.91
N ASN A 198 -8.42 5.52 -14.35
CA ASN A 198 -9.80 5.04 -14.29
C ASN A 198 -9.97 3.73 -15.08
N SER A 199 -9.23 3.55 -16.17
CA SER A 199 -9.32 2.34 -16.99
C SER A 199 -8.87 1.06 -16.27
N PHE A 200 -8.16 1.15 -15.14
CA PHE A 200 -7.74 0.00 -14.35
C PHE A 200 -8.16 0.04 -12.89
N ARG A 201 -9.03 0.97 -12.50
CA ARG A 201 -9.55 1.12 -11.13
C ARG A 201 -10.06 -0.20 -10.54
N ARG A 202 -10.73 -1.03 -11.34
CA ARG A 202 -11.19 -2.38 -10.92
C ARG A 202 -10.05 -3.24 -10.41
N LEU A 203 -8.96 -3.35 -11.18
CA LEU A 203 -7.83 -4.21 -10.85
C LEU A 203 -7.09 -3.69 -9.62
N SER A 204 -6.93 -2.36 -9.50
CA SER A 204 -6.30 -1.76 -8.32
C SER A 204 -7.15 -1.96 -7.05
N THR A 205 -8.48 -1.88 -7.13
CA THR A 205 -9.36 -2.17 -5.98
C THR A 205 -9.43 -3.65 -5.65
N ALA A 206 -9.43 -4.51 -6.67
CA ALA A 206 -9.46 -5.95 -6.48
C ALA A 206 -8.16 -6.46 -5.85
N PHE A 207 -7.01 -5.88 -6.19
CA PHE A 207 -5.69 -6.29 -5.71
C PHE A 207 -4.96 -5.12 -5.03
N PRO A 208 -5.22 -4.83 -3.74
CA PRO A 208 -4.67 -3.65 -3.07
C PRO A 208 -3.13 -3.67 -2.95
N ASN A 209 -2.50 -4.83 -2.92
CA ASN A 209 -1.03 -4.91 -2.93
C ASN A 209 -0.42 -4.59 -4.31
N LEU A 210 -1.23 -4.61 -5.37
CA LEU A 210 -0.82 -4.19 -6.70
C LEU A 210 -0.53 -2.69 -6.76
N SER A 211 -1.32 -1.86 -6.05
CA SER A 211 -1.02 -0.44 -5.93
C SER A 211 0.31 -0.24 -5.20
N ARG A 212 0.58 -0.99 -4.11
CA ARG A 212 1.87 -0.96 -3.41
C ARG A 212 3.06 -1.31 -4.31
N TYR A 213 2.91 -2.32 -5.18
CA TYR A 213 3.94 -2.68 -6.17
C TYR A 213 4.15 -1.55 -7.19
N ILE A 214 3.07 -0.93 -7.64
CA ILE A 214 3.12 0.23 -8.54
C ILE A 214 3.82 1.40 -7.85
N ASP A 215 3.36 1.79 -6.66
CA ASP A 215 3.89 2.89 -5.87
C ASP A 215 5.38 2.72 -5.60
N ASN A 216 5.83 1.52 -5.21
CA ASN A 216 7.25 1.27 -4.93
C ASN A 216 8.14 1.43 -6.16
N ASN A 217 7.68 0.96 -7.32
CA ASN A 217 8.42 1.07 -8.58
C ASN A 217 8.41 2.50 -9.13
N ILE A 218 7.26 3.19 -9.06
CA ILE A 218 7.13 4.63 -9.31
C ILE A 218 8.12 5.40 -8.44
N ASN A 219 8.10 5.14 -7.13
CA ASN A 219 8.95 5.80 -6.16
C ASN A 219 10.44 5.57 -6.45
N ALA A 220 10.85 4.35 -6.81
CA ALA A 220 12.23 4.04 -7.14
C ALA A 220 12.71 4.80 -8.38
N GLU A 221 11.90 4.82 -9.45
CA GLU A 221 12.23 5.51 -10.69
C GLU A 221 12.23 7.03 -10.53
N ILE A 222 11.24 7.57 -9.82
CA ILE A 222 11.21 8.98 -9.41
C ILE A 222 12.45 9.29 -8.58
N LYS A 223 12.78 8.50 -7.57
CA LYS A 223 13.96 8.71 -6.73
C LYS A 223 15.26 8.70 -7.54
N ASN A 224 15.36 7.84 -8.55
CA ASN A 224 16.48 7.82 -9.48
C ASN A 224 16.54 9.11 -10.29
N LYS A 225 15.43 9.55 -10.88
CA LYS A 225 15.33 10.83 -11.63
C LYS A 225 15.64 12.04 -10.72
N ILE A 226 15.13 12.08 -9.49
CA ILE A 226 15.45 13.10 -8.47
C ILE A 226 16.94 13.09 -8.17
N SER A 227 17.53 11.92 -7.93
CA SER A 227 18.95 11.84 -7.60
C SER A 227 19.83 12.31 -8.75
N SER A 228 19.40 12.06 -9.99
CA SER A 228 20.06 12.56 -11.21
C SER A 228 19.93 14.08 -11.32
N PHE A 229 18.72 14.60 -11.11
CA PHE A 229 18.43 16.03 -11.08
C PHE A 229 19.20 16.76 -9.97
N LEU A 230 19.21 16.27 -8.74
CA LEU A 230 19.97 16.88 -7.64
C LEU A 230 21.49 16.82 -7.87
N LYS A 231 21.99 15.80 -8.57
CA LYS A 231 23.41 15.74 -9.00
C LYS A 231 23.73 16.77 -10.08
N SER A 232 22.77 17.16 -10.91
CA SER A 232 22.96 18.21 -11.92
C SER A 232 22.91 19.62 -11.33
N ILE A 233 22.35 19.79 -10.12
CA ILE A 233 22.42 21.05 -9.37
C ILE A 233 23.85 21.24 -8.82
N PRO A 234 24.52 22.38 -9.13
CA PRO A 234 25.82 22.72 -8.56
C PRO A 234 25.85 22.61 -7.03
N ARG A 235 26.84 21.91 -6.45
CA ARG A 235 26.97 21.74 -4.98
C ARG A 235 26.98 23.05 -4.18
N LYS A 236 27.37 24.18 -4.78
CA LYS A 236 27.30 25.53 -4.18
C LYS A 236 25.87 26.00 -3.85
N ILE A 237 24.85 25.37 -4.42
CA ILE A 237 23.43 25.69 -4.21
C ILE A 237 22.85 24.89 -3.03
N ILE A 238 23.39 23.70 -2.75
CA ILE A 238 22.98 22.86 -1.63
C ILE A 238 23.44 23.53 -0.33
N PRO A 239 22.55 23.76 0.65
CA PRO A 239 22.93 24.45 1.88
C PRO A 239 24.01 23.66 2.64
N ASP A 240 25.17 24.28 2.81
CA ASP A 240 26.10 23.95 3.89
C ASP A 240 25.52 24.55 5.17
N LYS A 241 25.48 23.78 6.26
CA LYS A 241 24.87 24.20 7.54
C LYS A 241 25.59 25.41 8.18
N ASN A 242 26.76 25.79 7.67
CA ASN A 242 27.65 26.75 8.29
C ASN A 242 28.14 27.83 7.30
N GLY A 243 27.31 28.82 6.96
CA GLY A 243 27.83 30.00 6.27
C GLY A 243 26.80 30.99 5.73
N ARG A 244 26.54 32.06 6.48
CA ARG A 244 25.73 33.22 6.07
C ARG A 244 26.38 33.98 4.91
N LYS A 245 25.66 34.24 3.81
CA LYS A 245 26.09 35.12 2.71
C LYS A 245 24.89 35.80 1.98
N PRO A 246 25.08 36.98 1.35
CA PRO A 246 24.06 37.99 0.99
C PRO A 246 22.96 37.61 -0.05
N VAL A 247 22.89 36.35 -0.50
CA VAL A 247 21.75 35.83 -1.31
C VAL A 247 20.49 35.65 -0.43
N GLU A 248 20.64 35.77 0.89
CA GLU A 248 19.57 35.67 1.87
C GLU A 248 18.54 36.82 1.79
N SER A 249 18.92 38.06 1.45
CA SER A 249 17.99 39.20 1.56
C SER A 249 16.82 39.14 0.58
N GLU A 250 17.07 38.87 -0.70
CA GLU A 250 16.02 38.74 -1.71
C GLU A 250 15.06 37.59 -1.38
N PHE A 251 15.59 36.45 -0.93
CA PHE A 251 14.76 35.35 -0.48
C PHE A 251 13.83 35.80 0.66
N TYR A 252 14.36 36.41 1.72
CA TYR A 252 13.55 36.88 2.83
C TYR A 252 12.53 37.94 2.41
N GLU A 253 12.88 38.85 1.50
CA GLU A 253 11.91 39.83 0.97
C GLU A 253 10.74 39.15 0.22
N ILE A 254 10.99 38.07 -0.52
CA ILE A 254 9.95 37.32 -1.26
C ILE A 254 8.93 36.68 -0.33
N ILE A 255 9.40 36.15 0.80
CA ILE A 255 8.58 35.40 1.75
C ILE A 255 8.15 36.24 2.96
N LYS A 256 8.46 37.55 2.99
CA LYS A 256 8.36 38.41 4.17
C LYS A 256 6.98 38.44 4.82
N ASP A 257 5.97 38.63 3.99
CA ASP A 257 4.56 38.61 4.39
C ASP A 257 4.14 37.26 5.00
N ILE A 258 4.80 36.16 4.64
CA ILE A 258 4.49 34.81 5.12
C ILE A 258 5.31 34.46 6.38
N TYR A 259 6.63 34.63 6.36
CA TYR A 259 7.48 34.13 7.46
C TYR A 259 7.40 34.97 8.74
N GLU A 260 6.98 36.24 8.64
CA GLU A 260 6.72 37.12 9.79
C GLU A 260 5.30 36.98 10.35
N HIS A 261 4.41 36.25 9.64
CA HIS A 261 3.02 36.10 10.03
C HIS A 261 2.85 35.23 11.29
N GLU A 262 2.06 35.68 12.25
CA GLU A 262 1.90 35.04 13.58
C GLU A 262 1.48 33.57 13.47
N GLU A 263 0.51 33.26 12.60
CA GLU A 263 0.07 31.87 12.37
C GLU A 263 1.20 30.97 11.83
N VAL A 264 2.05 31.47 10.94
CA VAL A 264 3.18 30.69 10.40
C VAL A 264 4.24 30.48 11.48
N LEU A 265 4.46 31.46 12.36
CA LEU A 265 5.37 31.34 13.49
C LEU A 265 4.93 30.26 14.50
N LYS A 266 3.63 29.94 14.59
CA LYS A 266 3.13 28.82 15.42
C LYS A 266 3.67 27.47 14.96
N LEU A 267 4.12 27.32 13.71
CA LEU A 267 4.81 26.10 13.25
C LEU A 267 6.10 25.80 14.02
N LYS A 268 6.66 26.76 14.77
CA LYS A 268 7.79 26.54 15.69
C LYS A 268 7.42 25.68 16.90
N LEU A 269 6.14 25.68 17.28
CA LEU A 269 5.59 24.93 18.42
C LEU A 269 5.24 23.48 18.06
N HIS A 270 5.16 23.19 16.76
CA HIS A 270 4.86 21.86 16.24
C HIS A 270 6.13 21.23 15.65
N TYR A 271 6.32 19.94 15.86
CA TYR A 271 7.58 19.27 15.50
C TYR A 271 7.40 18.28 14.34
N HIS A 272 8.25 18.41 13.32
CA HIS A 272 8.43 17.43 12.26
C HIS A 272 9.71 16.62 12.55
N HIS A 273 9.56 15.35 12.92
CA HIS A 273 10.68 14.48 13.34
C HIS A 273 11.54 15.06 14.49
N ASN A 274 12.65 15.76 14.18
CA ASN A 274 13.64 16.32 15.12
C ASN A 274 13.76 17.85 15.06
N SER A 275 13.16 18.49 14.07
CA SER A 275 13.13 19.94 13.82
C SER A 275 11.71 20.45 14.02
N SER A 276 11.53 21.75 14.22
CA SER A 276 10.19 22.31 14.16
C SER A 276 9.66 22.25 12.72
N ILE A 277 8.34 22.17 12.51
CA ILE A 277 7.76 22.23 11.15
C ILE A 277 8.26 23.51 10.46
N TYR A 278 8.38 24.61 11.22
CA TYR A 278 8.95 25.87 10.74
C TYR A 278 10.35 25.74 10.14
N GLU A 279 11.26 25.01 10.79
CA GLU A 279 12.62 24.78 10.27
C GLU A 279 12.61 23.97 8.97
N HIS A 280 11.78 22.92 8.91
CA HIS A 280 11.63 22.08 7.70
C HIS A 280 11.12 22.91 6.52
N VAL A 281 10.01 23.64 6.68
CA VAL A 281 9.45 24.44 5.59
C VAL A 281 10.39 25.56 5.15
N MET A 282 11.23 26.08 6.05
CA MET A 282 12.24 27.09 5.72
C MET A 282 13.38 26.50 4.88
N ASP A 283 13.89 25.34 5.25
CA ASP A 283 14.92 24.61 4.51
C ASP A 283 14.42 24.22 3.10
N VAL A 284 13.19 23.71 3.01
CA VAL A 284 12.54 23.35 1.75
C VAL A 284 12.31 24.59 0.88
N SER A 285 11.81 25.68 1.46
CA SER A 285 11.58 26.94 0.75
C SER A 285 12.87 27.52 0.19
N TYR A 286 13.93 27.59 0.99
CA TYR A 286 15.20 28.19 0.57
C TYR A 286 15.90 27.39 -0.53
N LEU A 287 15.93 26.07 -0.43
CA LEU A 287 16.53 25.23 -1.48
C LEU A 287 15.69 25.25 -2.76
N SER A 288 14.35 25.26 -2.64
CA SER A 288 13.45 25.38 -3.80
C SER A 288 13.62 26.72 -4.52
N TYR A 289 13.73 27.82 -3.77
CA TYR A 289 14.08 29.13 -4.31
C TYR A 289 15.35 29.07 -5.15
N LYS A 290 16.46 28.54 -4.60
CA LYS A 290 17.72 28.46 -5.33
C LYS A 290 17.65 27.55 -6.54
N ALA A 291 16.98 26.41 -6.42
CA ALA A 291 16.83 25.44 -7.50
C ALA A 291 16.02 26.05 -8.65
N CYS A 292 14.86 26.64 -8.37
CA CYS A 292 14.05 27.32 -9.37
C CYS A 292 14.79 28.52 -10.00
N LYS A 293 15.54 29.29 -9.21
CA LYS A 293 16.34 30.41 -9.74
C LYS A 293 17.43 29.93 -10.69
N PHE A 294 18.11 28.84 -10.35
CA PHE A 294 19.11 28.20 -11.22
C PHE A 294 18.48 27.66 -12.51
N LEU A 295 17.28 27.07 -12.40
CA LEU A 295 16.53 26.53 -13.54
C LEU A 295 15.79 27.59 -14.37
N LYS A 296 15.86 28.88 -13.98
CA LYS A 296 15.09 29.97 -14.60
C LYS A 296 13.56 29.73 -14.58
N LEU A 297 13.06 29.13 -13.50
CA LEU A 297 11.65 28.95 -13.18
C LEU A 297 11.14 30.08 -12.29
N ASP A 298 9.84 30.11 -11.99
CA ASP A 298 9.25 31.07 -11.05
C ASP A 298 9.65 30.76 -9.60
N TYR A 299 10.83 31.27 -9.24
CA TYR A 299 11.41 31.10 -7.91
C TYR A 299 10.69 31.90 -6.82
N HIS A 300 9.85 32.89 -7.17
CA HIS A 300 9.01 33.60 -6.20
C HIS A 300 7.89 32.68 -5.73
N SER A 301 7.10 32.15 -6.66
CA SER A 301 6.02 31.22 -6.35
C SER A 301 6.54 29.94 -5.70
N ALA A 302 7.70 29.44 -6.13
CA ALA A 302 8.34 28.28 -5.52
C ALA A 302 8.72 28.52 -4.05
N ALA A 303 9.32 29.67 -3.72
CA ALA A 303 9.70 30.01 -2.35
C ALA A 303 8.47 30.12 -1.43
N ARG A 304 7.45 30.84 -1.90
CA ARG A 304 6.22 31.12 -1.13
C ARG A 304 5.39 29.87 -0.93
N GLY A 305 5.12 29.11 -2.00
CA GLY A 305 4.38 27.85 -1.93
C GLY A 305 5.09 26.81 -1.07
N ALA A 306 6.42 26.70 -1.18
CA ALA A 306 7.22 25.81 -0.36
C ALA A 306 7.23 26.20 1.13
N LEU A 307 7.08 27.48 1.47
CA LEU A 307 6.98 27.87 2.88
C LEU A 307 5.65 27.43 3.52
N LEU A 308 4.63 27.22 2.70
CA LEU A 308 3.26 26.94 3.13
C LEU A 308 2.84 25.47 2.97
N HIS A 309 3.68 24.61 2.39
CA HIS A 309 3.28 23.25 2.01
C HIS A 309 2.80 22.39 3.20
N ASP A 310 3.41 22.57 4.37
CA ASP A 310 3.08 21.89 5.64
C ASP A 310 2.34 22.80 6.64
N PHE A 311 1.57 23.79 6.16
CA PHE A 311 0.90 24.77 7.03
C PHE A 311 -0.38 24.24 7.72
N PHE A 312 -0.29 23.10 8.42
CA PHE A 312 -1.45 22.42 9.02
C PHE A 312 -1.68 22.69 10.51
N LEU A 313 -0.71 23.27 11.25
CA LEU A 313 -0.89 23.81 12.63
C LEU A 313 -1.35 22.82 13.72
N TYR A 314 -1.01 21.53 13.61
CA TYR A 314 -1.24 20.54 14.67
C TYR A 314 -0.09 19.53 14.75
N ASP A 315 0.02 18.80 15.87
CA ASP A 315 1.00 17.70 16.01
C ASP A 315 0.33 16.37 15.66
N TRP A 316 0.70 15.80 14.51
CA TRP A 316 0.13 14.54 14.02
C TRP A 316 0.61 13.29 14.78
N ARG A 317 1.57 13.41 15.71
CA ARG A 317 2.09 12.28 16.49
C ARG A 317 1.34 12.02 17.80
N HIS A 318 0.58 12.99 18.29
CA HIS A 318 -0.20 12.89 19.52
C HIS A 318 -1.70 12.73 19.18
N HIS A 319 -2.17 11.48 19.16
CA HIS A 319 -3.54 11.10 18.81
C HIS A 319 -4.58 11.38 19.94
N ASP A 320 -4.27 12.24 20.91
CA ASP A 320 -5.11 12.48 22.10
C ASP A 320 -6.00 13.74 21.99
N ILE A 321 -6.12 14.34 20.79
CA ILE A 321 -6.94 15.55 20.56
C ILE A 321 -8.26 15.13 19.86
N PRO A 322 -9.44 15.48 20.41
CA PRO A 322 -10.74 14.92 19.99
C PRO A 322 -11.23 15.32 18.59
N ASP A 323 -10.57 16.27 17.92
CA ASP A 323 -10.97 16.76 16.58
C ASP A 323 -10.04 16.30 15.45
N LEU A 324 -9.14 15.34 15.70
CA LEU A 324 -8.30 14.73 14.67
C LEU A 324 -8.99 13.50 14.07
N PRO A 325 -8.92 13.27 12.73
CA PRO A 325 -9.20 11.97 12.17
C PRO A 325 -8.27 10.94 12.84
N GLU A 326 -8.82 9.97 13.56
CA GLU A 326 -8.07 8.90 14.25
C GLU A 326 -7.27 7.96 13.29
N ASP A 327 -7.21 8.27 12.00
CA ASP A 327 -6.80 7.34 10.95
C ASP A 327 -5.44 7.66 10.29
N LYS A 328 -4.78 6.56 9.90
CA LYS A 328 -3.43 6.37 9.31
C LYS A 328 -3.15 7.10 7.98
N TYR A 329 -3.89 8.16 7.62
CA TYR A 329 -3.84 8.82 6.31
C TYR A 329 -3.39 10.29 6.34
N HIS A 330 -2.66 10.71 7.38
CA HIS A 330 -2.12 12.08 7.50
C HIS A 330 -1.44 12.59 6.21
N GLY A 331 -0.66 11.73 5.53
CA GLY A 331 0.05 12.09 4.30
C GLY A 331 -0.83 12.43 3.09
N ILE A 332 -2.14 12.13 3.15
CA ILE A 332 -3.10 12.41 2.06
C ILE A 332 -3.96 13.64 2.39
N GLU A 333 -4.25 13.88 3.68
CA GLU A 333 -5.17 14.92 4.11
C GLU A 333 -4.50 16.26 4.46
N HIS A 334 -3.27 16.25 4.99
CA HIS A 334 -2.61 17.51 5.36
C HIS A 334 -2.37 18.48 4.20
N PRO A 335 -2.15 18.08 2.93
CA PRO A 335 -2.02 19.06 1.84
C PRO A 335 -3.29 19.89 1.65
N LYS A 336 -4.48 19.29 1.88
CA LYS A 336 -5.77 20.00 1.82
C LYS A 336 -5.91 20.98 2.99
N ILE A 337 -5.52 20.56 4.19
CA ILE A 337 -5.58 21.39 5.40
C ILE A 337 -4.61 22.56 5.28
N ALA A 338 -3.36 22.29 4.85
CA ALA A 338 -2.35 23.30 4.60
C ALA A 338 -2.82 24.32 3.56
N LEU A 339 -3.42 23.87 2.45
CA LEU A 339 -3.99 24.76 1.45
C LEU A 339 -5.15 25.60 2.02
N ALA A 340 -6.04 24.99 2.81
CA ALA A 340 -7.17 25.69 3.41
C ALA A 340 -6.70 26.77 4.40
N ASN A 341 -5.70 26.46 5.24
CA ASN A 341 -5.09 27.43 6.15
C ASN A 341 -4.37 28.54 5.38
N ALA A 342 -3.59 28.18 4.37
CA ALA A 342 -2.89 29.16 3.55
C ALA A 342 -3.86 30.14 2.86
N ARG A 343 -4.98 29.65 2.33
CA ARG A 343 -6.04 30.48 1.72
C ARG A 343 -6.77 31.40 2.70
N LYS A 344 -6.80 31.08 4.00
CA LYS A 344 -7.41 31.94 5.03
C LYS A 344 -6.55 33.18 5.32
N HIS A 345 -5.23 33.04 5.23
CA HIS A 345 -4.29 34.07 5.68
C HIS A 345 -3.56 34.78 4.53
N PHE A 346 -3.45 34.15 3.35
CA PHE A 346 -2.65 34.66 2.23
C PHE A 346 -3.40 34.57 0.90
N VAL A 347 -3.10 35.50 0.00
CA VAL A 347 -3.52 35.43 -1.40
C VAL A 347 -2.52 34.60 -2.16
N LEU A 348 -2.98 33.47 -2.70
CA LEU A 348 -2.14 32.50 -3.41
C LEU A 348 -2.39 32.55 -4.92
N ASN A 349 -1.33 32.47 -5.71
CA ASN A 349 -1.43 32.19 -7.13
C ASN A 349 -1.59 30.68 -7.41
N ASP A 350 -1.76 30.30 -8.66
CA ASP A 350 -2.06 28.91 -9.01
C ASP A 350 -0.87 27.97 -8.85
N ILE A 351 0.36 28.47 -9.00
CA ILE A 351 1.59 27.71 -8.75
C ILE A 351 1.72 27.42 -7.25
N GLU A 352 1.53 28.43 -6.40
CA GLU A 352 1.60 28.29 -4.95
C GLU A 352 0.53 27.32 -4.42
N LYS A 353 -0.72 27.43 -4.91
CA LYS A 353 -1.79 26.48 -4.55
C LYS A 353 -1.43 25.05 -4.94
N ASP A 354 -0.89 24.86 -6.14
CA ASP A 354 -0.52 23.55 -6.67
C ASP A 354 0.67 22.94 -5.92
N ILE A 355 1.66 23.76 -5.54
CA ILE A 355 2.74 23.36 -4.63
C ILE A 355 2.14 22.81 -3.34
N VAL A 356 1.32 23.61 -2.63
CA VAL A 356 0.82 23.24 -1.31
C VAL A 356 -0.04 21.97 -1.38
N ILE A 357 -0.92 21.84 -2.38
CA ILE A 357 -1.85 20.71 -2.45
C ILE A 357 -1.23 19.43 -2.99
N LYS A 358 -0.13 19.50 -3.75
CA LYS A 358 0.46 18.35 -4.46
C LYS A 358 1.88 18.02 -4.05
N HIS A 359 2.47 18.74 -3.08
CA HIS A 359 3.84 18.49 -2.65
C HIS A 359 4.05 17.03 -2.21
N MET A 360 3.04 16.35 -1.66
CA MET A 360 3.09 14.94 -1.22
C MET A 360 3.17 13.91 -2.34
N TRP A 361 3.06 14.31 -3.60
CA TRP A 361 3.24 13.40 -4.73
C TRP A 361 4.61 12.68 -4.64
N PRO A 362 4.71 11.38 -4.92
CA PRO A 362 3.69 10.47 -5.46
C PRO A 362 2.79 9.78 -4.42
N LEU A 363 2.88 10.14 -3.14
CA LEU A 363 1.96 9.61 -2.12
C LEU A 363 0.52 10.08 -2.39
N THR A 364 0.35 11.35 -2.79
CA THR A 364 -0.89 11.84 -3.38
C THR A 364 -0.89 11.51 -4.87
N LEU A 365 -1.96 10.85 -5.33
CA LEU A 365 -2.04 10.30 -6.70
C LEU A 365 -2.02 11.36 -7.82
N ILE A 366 -2.38 12.62 -7.50
CA ILE A 366 -2.45 13.71 -8.48
C ILE A 366 -1.07 14.38 -8.61
N PRO A 367 -0.44 14.41 -9.81
CA PRO A 367 0.85 15.07 -10.00
C PRO A 367 0.81 16.59 -9.83
N PRO A 368 1.93 17.19 -9.39
CA PRO A 368 2.21 18.61 -9.55
C PRO A 368 1.92 19.09 -10.99
N LYS A 369 1.19 20.19 -11.16
CA LYS A 369 0.87 20.77 -12.49
C LYS A 369 2.03 21.62 -13.02
N TYR A 370 2.72 22.33 -12.14
CA TYR A 370 3.78 23.26 -12.49
C TYR A 370 5.17 22.67 -12.23
N LYS A 371 6.17 23.13 -12.98
CA LYS A 371 7.57 22.65 -12.84
C LYS A 371 8.13 23.01 -11.46
N GLU A 372 7.76 24.18 -10.96
CA GLU A 372 8.05 24.67 -9.62
C GLU A 372 7.51 23.71 -8.56
N SER A 373 6.28 23.24 -8.72
CA SER A 373 5.65 22.26 -7.83
C SER A 373 6.39 20.92 -7.80
N PHE A 374 6.91 20.45 -8.95
CA PHE A 374 7.80 19.29 -8.98
C PHE A 374 9.11 19.56 -8.22
N VAL A 375 9.74 20.72 -8.41
CA VAL A 375 10.97 21.08 -7.70
C VAL A 375 10.73 21.08 -6.19
N VAL A 376 9.66 21.73 -5.72
CA VAL A 376 9.34 21.78 -4.28
C VAL A 376 9.04 20.39 -3.73
N SER A 377 8.23 19.59 -4.43
CA SER A 377 7.96 18.21 -4.04
C SER A 377 9.27 17.42 -3.90
N PHE A 378 10.19 17.52 -4.85
CA PHE A 378 11.47 16.81 -4.77
C PHE A 378 12.38 17.29 -3.65
N VAL A 379 12.43 18.60 -3.41
CA VAL A 379 13.22 19.19 -2.32
C VAL A 379 12.69 18.78 -0.96
N ASP A 380 11.37 18.76 -0.77
CA ASP A 380 10.72 18.27 0.45
C ASP A 380 11.13 16.83 0.78
N LYS A 381 11.02 15.93 -0.21
CA LYS A 381 11.40 14.50 -0.03
C LYS A 381 12.89 14.35 0.29
N TYR A 382 13.74 15.22 -0.26
CA TYR A 382 15.19 15.22 0.04
C TYR A 382 15.44 15.55 1.52
N PHE A 383 14.81 16.61 2.05
CA PHE A 383 14.97 16.98 3.46
C PHE A 383 14.35 15.94 4.40
N ALA A 384 13.14 15.47 4.13
CA ALA A 384 12.50 14.39 4.91
C ALA A 384 13.39 13.12 4.96
N SER A 385 14.02 12.75 3.83
CA SER A 385 14.95 11.61 3.78
C SER A 385 16.24 11.84 4.58
N LYS A 386 16.81 13.06 4.52
CA LYS A 386 18.04 13.43 5.24
C LYS A 386 17.81 13.43 6.75
N GLU A 387 16.68 13.92 7.21
CA GLU A 387 16.27 13.89 8.62
C GLU A 387 16.13 12.44 9.11
N PHE A 388 15.49 11.57 8.32
CA PHE A 388 15.33 10.16 8.65
C PHE A 388 16.66 9.41 8.78
N VAL A 389 17.61 9.65 7.87
CA VAL A 389 18.95 9.01 7.93
C VAL A 389 19.74 9.49 9.15
N THR A 390 19.59 10.75 9.54
CA THR A 390 20.21 11.32 10.74
C THR A 390 19.67 10.62 12.00
N LYS A 391 18.34 10.44 12.09
CA LYS A 391 17.67 9.67 13.17
C LYS A 391 18.17 8.23 13.28
N PHE A 392 18.39 7.55 12.14
CA PHE A 392 18.94 6.19 12.13
C PHE A 392 20.39 6.12 12.62
N LYS A 393 21.20 7.15 12.35
CA LYS A 393 22.57 7.23 12.89
C LYS A 393 22.57 7.53 14.38
N ASP A 394 21.76 8.50 14.83
CA ASP A 394 21.69 8.92 16.24
C ASP A 394 21.10 7.83 17.14
N SER A 395 20.10 7.08 16.68
CA SER A 395 19.55 5.94 17.42
C SER A 395 20.55 4.80 17.55
N LYS A 396 21.34 4.55 16.51
CA LYS A 396 22.41 3.53 16.50
C LYS A 396 23.57 3.95 17.41
N ILE A 397 23.89 5.24 17.47
CA ILE A 397 24.88 5.80 18.41
C ILE A 397 24.36 5.70 19.85
N LYS A 398 23.12 6.15 20.14
CA LYS A 398 22.49 5.99 21.46
C LYS A 398 22.41 4.52 21.91
N SER A 399 22.13 3.58 21.01
CA SER A 399 22.13 2.14 21.33
C SER A 399 23.53 1.58 21.64
N ARG A 400 24.58 2.15 21.04
CA ARG A 400 25.98 1.77 21.31
C ARG A 400 26.45 2.34 22.64
N VAL A 401 26.08 3.59 22.94
CA VAL A 401 26.37 4.24 24.23
C VAL A 401 25.64 3.54 25.38
N ASN A 402 24.36 3.20 25.22
CA ASN A 402 23.61 2.44 26.23
C ASN A 402 24.17 1.02 26.45
N ARG A 403 24.64 0.35 25.39
CA ARG A 403 25.34 -0.94 25.53
C ARG A 403 26.67 -0.82 26.27
N GLN A 404 27.40 0.28 26.13
CA GLN A 404 28.63 0.51 26.90
C GLN A 404 28.36 0.89 28.36
N SER A 405 27.28 1.63 28.65
CA SER A 405 26.91 1.96 30.03
C SER A 405 26.34 0.76 30.82
N ASP A 406 25.68 -0.18 30.16
CA ASP A 406 25.17 -1.41 30.82
C ASP A 406 26.28 -2.42 31.14
N VAL A 407 27.42 -2.37 30.44
CA VAL A 407 28.60 -3.20 30.74
C VAL A 407 29.35 -2.70 31.99
N HIS A 408 29.09 -1.46 32.45
CA HIS A 408 29.78 -0.85 33.60
C HIS A 408 28.92 -0.68 34.86
N ARG A 409 27.71 -1.27 34.92
CA ARG A 409 26.91 -1.28 36.16
C ARG A 409 27.43 -2.35 37.14
N PRO A 410 27.87 -2.00 38.37
CA PRO A 410 28.27 -2.99 39.35
C PRO A 410 27.05 -3.80 39.80
N ARG A 411 27.12 -5.14 39.72
CA ARG A 411 26.11 -6.05 40.27
C ARG A 411 25.97 -5.82 41.78
N LYS A 412 24.86 -5.22 42.23
CA LYS A 412 24.49 -5.17 43.64
C LYS A 412 24.24 -6.61 44.15
N LYS A 413 25.09 -7.06 45.08
CA LYS A 413 24.90 -8.30 45.85
C LYS A 413 23.57 -8.26 46.61
N ARG A 414 22.72 -9.25 46.37
CA ARG A 414 21.44 -9.46 47.07
C ARG A 414 21.76 -10.14 48.42
N MET A 415 21.79 -9.38 49.51
CA MET A 415 21.91 -9.93 50.87
C MET A 415 20.56 -10.57 51.28
N SER A 416 20.62 -11.84 51.68
CA SER A 416 19.55 -12.56 52.34
C SER A 416 19.28 -11.97 53.73
N ARG A 417 18.02 -11.63 54.02
CA ARG A 417 17.54 -11.41 55.39
C ARG A 417 16.68 -12.60 55.77
N GLN A 418 17.25 -13.45 56.62
CA GLN A 418 16.55 -14.49 57.37
C GLN A 418 16.46 -13.95 58.80
N THR A 419 15.27 -13.54 59.24
CA THR A 419 15.01 -13.18 60.64
C THR A 419 13.76 -13.90 61.13
N SER A 420 14.04 -14.94 61.92
CA SER A 420 13.33 -15.42 63.11
C SER A 420 11.89 -14.94 63.35
N ARG A 421 10.93 -15.87 63.24
CA ARG A 421 9.69 -15.85 64.03
C ARG A 421 9.75 -16.94 65.10
N ARG A 422 9.81 -16.52 66.38
CA ARG A 422 9.42 -17.31 67.55
C ARG A 422 8.87 -16.34 68.61
N ARG A 423 7.76 -16.78 69.25
CA ARG A 423 6.96 -16.16 70.35
C ARG A 423 5.94 -15.13 69.85
N LYS A 424 4.64 -15.21 70.15
CA LYS A 424 3.88 -15.95 71.18
C LYS A 424 2.77 -16.80 70.55
#